data_AF-A0A7I6MYS3-F1
#
_entry.id   AF-A0A7I6MYS3-F1
#
_cell.length_a   1.000
_cell.length_b   1.000
_cell.length_c   1.000
_cell.angle_alpha   90.00
_cell.angle_beta   90.00
_cell.angle_gamma   90.00
#
_symmetry.space_group_name_H-M   'P 1'
#
loop_
_entity.id
_entity.type
_entity.pdbx_description
1 polymer ?
#
loop_
_entity_poly.entity_id
_entity_poly.type
_entity_poly.pdbx_seq_one_letter_code
_entity_poly.pdbx_strand_id
1 'polypeptide(L)'
;PHVLEMRMARSYPLAEKYLAMFPAGLVAVVAGGVSFCASSVMAVLIGVSVMEESVLLETTLWDRQLLWYLTIFTGIFALARSFTTQSSPFLLNGDCEEAMLQISAETHHFPKEWRGHCHSYDVRDAFLTLFPYKAVLFAEECLSVILAPYILCVSLPQCARELLLFIRSHSMSIPNTGAVCRFAE
;
A
#
# COMPACT_ATOMS: atom_id res chain seq x y z
N PRO A 1 3.80 20.00 -13.76
CA PRO A 1 3.06 19.41 -12.63
C PRO A 1 1.71 18.80 -13.03
N HIS A 2 0.74 19.59 -13.54
CA HIS A 2 -0.61 19.10 -13.83
C HIS A 2 -0.68 17.93 -14.84
N VAL A 3 0.18 17.93 -15.88
CA VAL A 3 0.20 16.85 -16.89
C VAL A 3 0.56 15.50 -16.27
N LEU A 4 1.51 15.48 -15.33
CA LEU A 4 1.92 14.25 -14.64
C LEU A 4 0.82 13.77 -13.69
N GLU A 5 0.22 14.68 -12.93
CA GLU A 5 -0.88 14.36 -12.01
C GLU A 5 -2.09 13.76 -12.73
N MET A 6 -2.46 14.31 -13.90
CA MET A 6 -3.55 13.75 -14.70
C MET A 6 -3.26 12.31 -15.16
N ARG A 7 -2.02 12.03 -15.58
CA ARG A 7 -1.59 10.67 -15.98
C ARG A 7 -1.60 9.71 -14.78
N MET A 8 -1.06 10.14 -13.64
CA MET A 8 -1.05 9.36 -12.40
C MET A 8 -2.48 9.06 -11.90
N ALA A 9 -3.38 10.04 -11.97
CA ALA A 9 -4.77 9.87 -11.57
C ALA A 9 -5.51 8.85 -12.46
N ARG A 10 -5.20 8.80 -13.76
CA ARG A 10 -5.76 7.80 -14.69
C ARG A 10 -5.18 6.41 -14.47
N SER A 11 -3.88 6.31 -14.17
CA SER A 11 -3.23 5.02 -13.92
C SER A 11 -3.58 4.42 -12.56
N TYR A 12 -3.94 5.23 -11.57
CA TYR A 12 -4.23 4.79 -10.20
C TYR A 12 -5.27 3.64 -10.10
N PRO A 13 -6.49 3.75 -10.67
CA PRO A 13 -7.45 2.64 -10.62
C PRO A 13 -7.01 1.42 -11.42
N LEU A 14 -6.16 1.57 -12.44
CA LEU A 14 -5.59 0.45 -13.19
C LEU A 14 -4.54 -0.30 -12.35
N ALA A 15 -3.71 0.43 -11.62
CA ALA A 15 -2.72 -0.12 -10.69
C ALA A 15 -3.39 -0.88 -9.54
N GLU A 16 -4.47 -0.35 -8.95
CA GLU A 16 -5.22 -1.05 -7.91
C GLU A 16 -5.85 -2.36 -8.44
N LYS A 17 -6.40 -2.33 -9.66
CA LYS A 17 -6.91 -3.55 -10.31
C LYS A 17 -5.79 -4.57 -10.55
N TYR A 18 -4.61 -4.12 -10.98
CA TYR A 18 -3.45 -5.00 -11.18
C TYR A 18 -3.03 -5.70 -9.88
N LEU A 19 -2.88 -4.94 -8.79
CA LEU A 19 -2.51 -5.51 -7.49
C LEU A 19 -3.60 -6.43 -6.93
N ALA A 20 -4.88 -6.15 -7.20
CA ALA A 20 -6.00 -7.00 -6.79
C ALA A 20 -6.03 -8.37 -7.49
N MET A 21 -5.31 -8.55 -8.62
CA MET A 21 -5.18 -9.87 -9.25
C MET A 21 -4.28 -10.83 -8.48
N PHE A 22 -3.39 -10.31 -7.62
CA PHE A 22 -2.50 -11.15 -6.83
C PHE A 22 -3.20 -11.63 -5.56
N PRO A 23 -3.25 -12.94 -5.30
CA PRO A 23 -3.89 -13.44 -4.10
C PRO A 23 -3.08 -13.04 -2.86
N ALA A 24 -3.79 -12.56 -1.85
CA ALA A 24 -3.26 -12.26 -0.52
C ALA A 24 -2.99 -13.55 0.29
N GLY A 25 -2.14 -14.44 -0.25
CA GLY A 25 -2.02 -15.84 0.19
C GLY A 25 -2.00 -16.07 1.71
N LEU A 26 -0.97 -15.58 2.41
CA LEU A 26 -0.82 -15.86 3.85
C LEU A 26 -1.67 -14.93 4.73
N VAL A 27 -1.73 -13.65 4.36
CA VAL A 27 -2.46 -12.62 5.14
C VAL A 27 -3.95 -12.92 5.19
N ALA A 28 -4.55 -13.32 4.07
CA ALA A 28 -5.97 -13.67 4.02
C ALA A 28 -6.30 -14.95 4.81
N VAL A 29 -5.40 -15.94 4.80
CA VAL A 29 -5.60 -17.18 5.59
C VAL A 29 -5.55 -16.90 7.09
N VAL A 30 -4.55 -16.15 7.55
CA VAL A 30 -4.43 -15.77 8.97
C VAL A 30 -5.61 -14.88 9.39
N ALA A 31 -5.96 -13.88 8.57
CA ALA A 31 -7.10 -13.02 8.83
C ALA A 31 -8.42 -13.80 8.85
N GLY A 32 -8.58 -14.79 7.97
CA GLY A 32 -9.70 -15.71 7.96
C GLY A 32 -9.83 -16.47 9.29
N GLY A 33 -8.74 -17.07 9.77
CA GLY A 33 -8.70 -17.76 11.06
C GLY A 33 -9.04 -16.85 12.24
N VAL A 34 -8.45 -15.64 12.29
CA VAL A 34 -8.76 -14.63 13.32
C VAL A 34 -10.22 -14.21 13.27
N SER A 35 -10.77 -13.98 12.07
CA SER A 35 -12.17 -13.59 11.90
C SER A 35 -13.13 -14.68 12.37
N PHE A 36 -12.79 -15.96 12.14
CA PHE A 36 -13.58 -17.09 12.60
C PHE A 36 -13.60 -17.16 14.14
N CYS A 37 -12.43 -17.13 14.77
CA CYS A 37 -12.31 -17.13 16.24
C CYS A 37 -13.05 -15.94 16.88
N ALA A 38 -12.84 -14.73 16.36
CA ALA A 38 -13.51 -13.53 16.87
C ALA A 38 -15.03 -13.60 16.68
N SER A 39 -15.50 -14.10 15.53
CA SER A 39 -16.94 -14.26 15.27
C SER A 39 -17.61 -15.30 16.16
N SER A 40 -16.91 -16.37 16.53
CA SER A 40 -17.44 -17.39 17.42
C SER A 40 -17.70 -16.83 18.82
N VAL A 41 -16.72 -16.10 19.39
CA VAL A 41 -16.88 -15.42 20.69
C VAL A 41 -17.97 -14.35 20.61
N MET A 42 -17.96 -13.53 19.55
CA MET A 42 -18.98 -12.50 19.31
C MET A 42 -20.39 -13.10 19.22
N ALA A 43 -20.57 -14.21 18.50
CA ALA A 43 -21.85 -14.88 18.34
C ALA A 43 -22.39 -15.43 19.68
N VAL A 44 -21.53 -15.97 20.53
CA VAL A 44 -21.91 -16.42 21.87
C VAL A 44 -22.37 -15.24 22.73
N LEU A 45 -21.62 -14.13 22.74
CA LEU A 45 -21.98 -12.93 23.51
C LEU A 45 -23.31 -12.32 23.03
N ILE A 46 -23.51 -12.25 21.72
CA ILE A 46 -24.77 -11.79 21.13
C ILE A 46 -25.91 -12.77 21.45
N GLY A 47 -25.66 -14.08 21.42
CA GLY A 47 -26.66 -15.08 21.78
C GLY A 47 -27.15 -14.94 23.22
N VAL A 48 -26.23 -14.72 24.17
CA VAL A 48 -26.58 -14.44 25.57
C VAL A 48 -27.35 -13.13 25.69
N SER A 49 -26.94 -12.08 24.96
CA SER A 49 -27.64 -10.79 24.92
C SER A 49 -29.11 -10.91 24.52
N VAL A 50 -29.42 -11.79 23.56
CA VAL A 50 -30.79 -11.94 23.03
C VAL A 50 -31.69 -12.67 24.03
N MET A 51 -31.13 -13.56 24.85
CA MET A 51 -31.88 -14.22 25.91
C MET A 51 -32.21 -13.27 27.05
N GLU A 52 -31.22 -12.50 27.49
CA GLU A 52 -31.39 -11.58 28.62
C GLU A 52 -30.45 -10.37 28.48
N GLU A 53 -31.05 -9.21 28.23
CA GLU A 53 -30.32 -7.99 27.88
C GLU A 53 -29.51 -7.42 29.07
N SER A 54 -30.02 -7.62 30.30
CA SER A 54 -29.37 -7.19 31.54
C SER A 54 -28.02 -7.89 31.78
N VAL A 55 -27.84 -9.11 31.27
CA VAL A 55 -26.58 -9.85 31.42
C VAL A 55 -25.41 -9.09 30.81
N LEU A 56 -25.61 -8.41 29.68
CA LEU A 56 -24.54 -7.71 28.95
C LEU A 56 -24.01 -6.47 29.72
N LEU A 57 -24.91 -5.78 30.44
CA LEU A 57 -24.58 -4.56 31.20
C LEU A 57 -24.18 -4.84 32.65
N GLU A 58 -24.80 -5.83 33.30
CA GLU A 58 -24.64 -6.07 34.74
C GLU A 58 -23.55 -7.09 35.06
N THR A 59 -23.29 -8.06 34.16
CA THR A 59 -22.23 -9.04 34.44
C THR A 59 -20.86 -8.44 34.16
N THR A 60 -20.00 -8.51 35.18
CA THR A 60 -18.63 -8.02 35.13
C THR A 60 -17.68 -9.22 35.08
N LEU A 61 -16.86 -9.27 34.04
CA LEU A 61 -15.80 -10.26 33.87
C LEU A 61 -14.46 -9.54 33.93
N TRP A 62 -13.62 -9.89 34.92
CA TRP A 62 -12.32 -9.21 35.13
C TRP A 62 -12.46 -7.68 35.17
N ASP A 63 -13.41 -7.19 35.97
CA ASP A 63 -13.59 -5.75 36.24
C ASP A 63 -14.06 -4.91 35.03
N ARG A 64 -14.53 -5.58 33.95
CA ARG A 64 -15.12 -4.94 32.76
C ARG A 64 -16.45 -5.58 32.40
N GLN A 65 -17.35 -4.78 31.83
CA GLN A 65 -18.65 -5.23 31.34
C GLN A 65 -18.47 -6.14 30.11
N LEU A 66 -19.37 -7.11 29.90
CA LEU A 66 -19.37 -7.95 28.70
C LEU A 66 -19.42 -7.13 27.41
N LEU A 67 -20.03 -5.93 27.47
CA LEU A 67 -20.13 -5.01 26.33
C LEU A 67 -18.76 -4.57 25.83
N TRP A 68 -17.81 -4.39 26.73
CA TRP A 68 -16.43 -4.01 26.38
C TRP A 68 -15.71 -5.11 25.60
N TYR A 69 -15.96 -6.38 25.94
CA TYR A 69 -15.42 -7.50 25.18
C TYR A 69 -16.11 -7.63 23.81
N LEU A 70 -17.44 -7.45 23.77
CA LEU A 70 -18.19 -7.46 22.51
C LEU A 70 -17.66 -6.40 21.53
N THR A 71 -17.42 -5.17 21.99
CA THR A 71 -16.89 -4.10 21.12
C THR A 71 -15.49 -4.43 20.59
N ILE A 72 -14.61 -5.00 21.42
CA ILE A 72 -13.27 -5.42 20.99
C ILE A 72 -13.34 -6.55 19.97
N PHE A 73 -14.09 -7.62 20.24
CA PHE A 73 -14.22 -8.74 19.31
C PHE A 73 -14.89 -8.32 18.00
N THR A 74 -15.85 -7.41 18.05
CA THR A 74 -16.47 -6.82 16.85
C THR A 74 -15.44 -6.01 16.05
N GLY A 75 -14.60 -5.20 16.71
CA GLY A 75 -13.52 -4.46 16.06
C GLY A 75 -12.49 -5.37 15.41
N ILE A 76 -12.04 -6.42 16.12
CA ILE A 76 -11.11 -7.43 15.59
C ILE A 76 -11.74 -8.15 14.39
N PHE A 77 -13.01 -8.54 14.49
CA PHE A 77 -13.73 -9.19 13.39
C PHE A 77 -13.83 -8.29 12.15
N ALA A 78 -14.21 -7.02 12.33
CA ALA A 78 -14.33 -6.06 11.23
C ALA A 78 -12.99 -5.83 10.53
N LEU A 79 -11.91 -5.68 11.31
CA LEU A 79 -10.56 -5.52 10.78
C LEU A 79 -10.09 -6.78 10.04
N ALA A 80 -10.25 -7.96 10.64
CA ALA A 80 -9.88 -9.23 10.01
C ALA A 80 -10.67 -9.50 8.72
N ARG A 81 -11.95 -9.10 8.68
CA ARG A 81 -12.77 -9.17 7.47
C ARG A 81 -12.30 -8.24 6.36
N SER A 82 -11.74 -7.08 6.67
CA SER A 82 -11.16 -6.18 5.67
C SER A 82 -10.04 -6.86 4.86
N PHE A 83 -9.21 -7.68 5.51
CA PHE A 83 -8.14 -8.44 4.85
C PHE A 83 -8.64 -9.68 4.10
N THR A 84 -9.74 -10.30 4.54
CA THR A 84 -10.30 -11.51 3.92
C THR A 84 -11.15 -11.19 2.68
N THR A 85 -11.69 -9.99 2.60
CA THR A 85 -12.60 -9.56 1.51
C THR A 85 -11.83 -9.08 0.27
N GLN A 86 -10.51 -9.20 0.23
CA GLN A 86 -9.77 -8.98 -1.02
C GLN A 86 -10.24 -10.01 -2.04
N SER A 87 -10.80 -9.49 -3.14
CA SER A 87 -11.57 -10.19 -4.17
C SER A 87 -10.99 -11.55 -4.53
N SER A 88 -11.86 -12.55 -4.68
CA SER A 88 -11.42 -13.86 -5.16
C SER A 88 -10.77 -13.71 -6.54
N PRO A 89 -9.53 -14.20 -6.74
CA PRO A 89 -8.82 -14.07 -8.01
C PRO A 89 -9.58 -14.74 -9.18
N PHE A 90 -10.52 -15.65 -8.86
CA PHE A 90 -11.39 -16.32 -9.83
C PHE A 90 -12.38 -15.39 -10.56
N LEU A 91 -12.71 -14.22 -9.99
CA LEU A 91 -13.60 -13.24 -10.65
C LEU A 91 -12.84 -12.23 -11.53
N LEU A 92 -11.55 -12.03 -11.29
CA LEU A 92 -10.65 -11.26 -12.16
C LEU A 92 -9.93 -12.23 -13.10
N ASN A 93 -10.66 -12.81 -14.06
CA ASN A 93 -10.06 -13.46 -15.23
C ASN A 93 -9.47 -12.38 -16.16
N GLY A 94 -8.46 -11.66 -15.68
CA GLY A 94 -7.76 -10.62 -16.43
C GLY A 94 -6.33 -11.05 -16.68
N ASP A 95 -5.86 -10.87 -17.91
CA ASP A 95 -4.45 -11.08 -18.23
C ASP A 95 -3.61 -10.01 -17.51
N CYS A 96 -2.75 -10.45 -16.59
CA CYS A 96 -1.85 -9.55 -15.84
C CYS A 96 -0.97 -8.69 -16.77
N GLU A 97 -0.65 -9.24 -17.93
CA GLU A 97 0.12 -8.54 -18.96
C GLU A 97 -0.70 -7.41 -19.62
N GLU A 98 -1.98 -7.63 -19.92
CA GLU A 98 -2.85 -6.59 -20.47
C GLU A 98 -3.06 -5.45 -19.48
N ALA A 99 -3.30 -5.77 -18.20
CA ALA A 99 -3.43 -4.74 -17.16
C ALA A 99 -2.14 -3.90 -17.02
N MET A 100 -0.97 -4.54 -17.04
CA MET A 100 0.31 -3.83 -17.00
C MET A 100 0.53 -2.98 -18.26
N LEU A 101 0.12 -3.46 -19.44
CA LEU A 101 0.16 -2.67 -20.67
C LEU A 101 -0.71 -1.40 -20.56
N GLN A 102 -1.92 -1.49 -20.00
CA GLN A 102 -2.77 -0.32 -19.77
C GLN A 102 -2.13 0.68 -18.79
N ILE A 103 -1.50 0.20 -17.73
CA ILE A 103 -0.75 1.06 -16.79
C ILE A 103 0.44 1.73 -17.49
N SER A 104 1.17 0.97 -18.31
CA SER A 104 2.33 1.48 -19.05
C SER A 104 1.95 2.52 -20.10
N ALA A 105 0.74 2.42 -20.69
CA ALA A 105 0.23 3.38 -21.65
C ALA A 105 0.04 4.77 -21.00
N GLU A 106 -0.34 4.81 -19.71
CA GLU A 106 -0.48 6.07 -18.98
C GLU A 106 0.83 6.54 -18.34
N THR A 107 1.63 5.64 -17.77
CA THR A 107 2.88 5.97 -17.04
C THR A 107 4.10 6.13 -17.95
N HIS A 108 4.06 5.56 -19.17
CA HIS A 108 5.17 5.42 -20.11
C HIS A 108 6.40 4.70 -19.53
N HIS A 109 6.21 3.92 -18.47
CA HIS A 109 7.27 3.17 -17.82
C HIS A 109 6.94 1.67 -17.88
N PHE A 110 7.75 0.92 -18.63
CA PHE A 110 7.63 -0.54 -18.68
C PHE A 110 9.01 -1.18 -18.87
N PRO A 111 9.68 -1.53 -17.75
CA PRO A 111 10.97 -2.22 -17.77
C PRO A 111 10.94 -3.49 -18.63
N LYS A 112 12.07 -3.81 -19.28
CA LYS A 112 12.13 -4.97 -20.19
C LYS A 112 12.00 -6.28 -19.42
N GLU A 113 12.44 -6.28 -18.17
CA GLU A 113 12.44 -7.41 -17.25
C GLU A 113 11.03 -7.85 -16.86
N TRP A 114 10.05 -6.94 -16.93
CA TRP A 114 8.66 -7.23 -16.54
C TRP A 114 7.88 -7.95 -17.65
N ARG A 115 8.31 -7.83 -18.91
CA ARG A 115 7.60 -8.36 -20.09
C ARG A 115 7.51 -9.89 -20.01
N GLY A 116 6.32 -10.45 -20.26
CA GLY A 116 6.05 -11.88 -20.13
C GLY A 116 6.05 -12.43 -18.68
N HIS A 117 6.40 -11.62 -17.68
CA HIS A 117 6.50 -12.04 -16.27
C HIS A 117 5.59 -11.23 -15.34
N CYS A 118 4.61 -10.48 -15.88
CA CYS A 118 3.69 -9.63 -15.11
C CYS A 118 2.81 -10.39 -14.11
N HIS A 119 2.79 -11.72 -14.12
CA HIS A 119 2.09 -12.55 -13.14
C HIS A 119 3.00 -12.98 -11.97
N SER A 120 4.30 -12.72 -12.03
CA SER A 120 5.25 -13.07 -10.98
C SER A 120 5.17 -12.10 -9.80
N TYR A 121 5.39 -12.63 -8.60
CA TYR A 121 5.51 -11.83 -7.38
C TYR A 121 6.73 -10.90 -7.40
N ASP A 122 7.79 -11.25 -8.13
CA ASP A 122 8.97 -10.38 -8.27
C ASP A 122 8.61 -9.06 -8.97
N VAL A 123 7.79 -9.13 -10.02
CA VAL A 123 7.32 -7.95 -10.76
C VAL A 123 6.32 -7.17 -9.91
N ARG A 124 5.44 -7.85 -9.16
CA ARG A 124 4.55 -7.19 -8.20
C ARG A 124 5.34 -6.40 -7.17
N ASP A 125 6.38 -6.98 -6.58
CA ASP A 125 7.15 -6.34 -5.51
C ASP A 125 7.99 -5.18 -6.05
N ALA A 126 8.59 -5.33 -7.24
CA ALA A 126 9.22 -4.21 -7.95
C ALA A 126 8.21 -3.10 -8.27
N PHE A 127 6.99 -3.44 -8.68
CA PHE A 127 5.93 -2.46 -8.92
C PHE A 127 5.51 -1.74 -7.63
N LEU A 128 5.42 -2.46 -6.50
CA LEU A 128 5.10 -1.88 -5.18
C LEU A 128 6.16 -0.89 -4.68
N THR A 129 7.40 -0.94 -5.18
CA THR A 129 8.38 0.13 -4.90
C THR A 129 8.02 1.46 -5.57
N LEU A 130 7.32 1.42 -6.69
CA LEU A 130 6.81 2.61 -7.39
C LEU A 130 5.43 3.02 -6.89
N PHE A 131 4.62 2.04 -6.46
CA PHE A 131 3.26 2.23 -5.94
C PHE A 131 3.11 1.61 -4.54
N PRO A 132 3.73 2.21 -3.50
CA PRO A 132 3.70 1.67 -2.15
C PRO A 132 2.31 1.78 -1.51
N TYR A 133 2.03 0.91 -0.55
CA TYR A 133 0.82 1.01 0.26
C TYR A 133 0.81 2.29 1.09
N LYS A 134 -0.36 2.91 1.27
CA LYS A 134 -0.52 4.14 2.07
C LYS A 134 0.03 4.03 3.50
N ALA A 135 -0.08 2.85 4.12
CA ALA A 135 0.47 2.62 5.45
C ALA A 135 2.01 2.65 5.46
N VAL A 136 2.66 2.15 4.39
CA VAL A 136 4.12 2.21 4.23
C VAL A 136 4.53 3.66 4.01
N LEU A 137 3.84 4.40 3.14
CA LEU A 137 4.10 5.82 2.90
C LEU A 137 4.00 6.65 4.19
N PHE A 138 2.95 6.42 4.99
CA PHE A 138 2.80 7.11 6.27
C PHE A 138 3.96 6.79 7.24
N ALA A 139 4.39 5.53 7.30
CA ALA A 139 5.55 5.15 8.12
C ALA A 139 6.85 5.81 7.63
N GLU A 140 7.06 5.87 6.32
CA GLU A 140 8.19 6.59 5.71
C GLU A 140 8.15 8.08 6.02
N GLU A 141 6.99 8.73 5.95
CA GLU A 141 6.82 10.13 6.34
C GLU A 141 7.20 10.35 7.82
N CYS A 142 6.76 9.49 8.73
CA CYS A 142 7.17 9.56 10.13
C CYS A 142 8.69 9.39 10.30
N LEU A 143 9.29 8.42 9.60
CA LEU A 143 10.74 8.16 9.66
C LEU A 143 11.55 9.30 9.02
N SER A 144 11.00 9.96 8.00
CA SER A 144 11.66 11.05 7.27
C SER A 144 12.04 12.22 8.19
N VAL A 145 11.24 12.48 9.23
CA VAL A 145 11.51 13.53 10.24
C VAL A 145 12.87 13.31 10.92
N ILE A 146 13.23 12.05 11.15
CA ILE A 146 14.48 11.66 11.82
C ILE A 146 15.60 11.44 10.80
N LEU A 147 15.29 10.83 9.65
CA LEU A 147 16.28 10.49 8.63
C LEU A 147 16.77 11.69 7.82
N ALA A 148 15.90 12.67 7.54
CA ALA A 148 16.27 13.86 6.75
C ALA A 148 17.48 14.63 7.31
N PRO A 149 17.56 15.01 8.61
CA PRO A 149 18.75 15.68 9.13
C PRO A 149 20.00 14.80 9.06
N TYR A 150 19.88 13.48 9.27
CA TYR A 150 21.00 12.55 9.13
C TYR A 150 21.53 12.51 7.69
N ILE A 151 20.64 12.39 6.71
CA ILE A 151 21.00 12.39 5.29
C ILE A 151 21.68 13.71 4.91
N LEU A 152 21.15 14.86 5.37
CA LEU A 152 21.70 16.17 5.06
C LEU A 152 23.06 16.44 5.72
N CYS A 153 23.25 16.02 6.97
CA CYS A 153 24.48 16.30 7.72
C CYS A 153 25.61 15.28 7.47
N VAL A 154 25.27 14.03 7.13
CA VAL A 154 26.26 12.94 7.04
C VAL A 154 26.40 12.42 5.61
N SER A 155 25.30 12.00 4.97
CA SER A 155 25.36 11.35 3.66
C SER A 155 25.61 12.35 2.51
N LEU A 156 24.91 13.49 2.52
CA LEU A 156 24.99 14.47 1.44
C LEU A 156 26.40 15.09 1.28
N PRO A 157 27.13 15.46 2.35
CA PRO A 157 28.48 15.99 2.23
C PRO A 157 29.47 14.97 1.63
N GLN A 158 29.27 13.68 1.88
CA GLN A 158 30.12 12.62 1.31
C GLN A 158 29.96 12.53 -0.22
N CYS A 159 28.75 12.72 -0.73
CA CYS A 159 28.45 12.69 -2.18
C CYS A 159 28.61 14.06 -2.87
N ALA A 160 28.96 15.12 -2.14
CA ALA A 160 28.97 16.50 -2.66
C ALA A 160 29.89 16.69 -3.87
N ARG A 161 31.06 16.03 -3.88
CA ARG A 161 32.00 16.10 -5.01
C ARG A 161 31.39 15.55 -6.30
N GLU A 162 30.73 14.40 -6.22
CA GLU A 162 30.10 13.75 -7.38
C GLU A 162 28.92 14.57 -7.92
N LEU A 163 28.13 15.15 -7.02
CA LEU A 163 27.05 16.08 -7.37
C LEU A 163 27.58 17.30 -8.13
N LEU A 164 28.66 17.93 -7.67
CA LEU A 164 29.26 19.07 -8.35
C LEU A 164 29.82 18.70 -9.73
N LEU A 165 30.41 17.51 -9.86
CA LEU A 165 30.88 17.00 -11.15
C LEU A 165 29.71 16.74 -12.11
N PHE A 166 28.61 16.17 -11.62
CA PHE A 166 27.40 15.94 -12.42
C PHE A 166 26.82 17.26 -12.93
N ILE A 167 26.64 18.25 -12.05
CA ILE A 167 26.10 19.56 -12.43
C ILE A 167 27.01 20.22 -13.48
N ARG A 168 28.33 20.23 -13.27
CA ARG A 168 29.26 20.85 -14.22
C ARG A 168 29.27 20.17 -15.59
N SER A 169 29.17 18.84 -15.62
CA SER A 169 29.22 18.06 -16.87
C SER A 169 27.89 18.02 -17.63
N HIS A 170 26.77 18.24 -16.95
CA HIS A 170 25.42 18.15 -17.53
C HIS A 170 24.67 19.49 -17.56
N SER A 171 25.33 20.61 -17.29
CA SER A 171 24.75 21.95 -17.47
C SER A 171 25.11 22.50 -18.85
N MET A 172 24.10 22.82 -19.64
CA MET A 172 24.25 23.50 -20.93
C MET A 172 23.55 24.86 -20.92
N SER A 173 24.12 25.86 -21.60
CA SER A 173 23.52 27.18 -21.68
C SER A 173 22.79 27.36 -23.00
N ILE A 174 21.49 27.60 -22.94
CA ILE A 174 20.63 27.87 -24.10
C ILE A 174 20.38 29.38 -24.20
N PRO A 175 20.53 30.00 -25.38
CA PRO A 175 20.23 31.41 -25.56
C PRO A 175 18.77 31.71 -25.19
N ASN A 176 18.54 32.80 -24.45
CA ASN A 176 17.25 33.24 -23.92
C ASN A 176 16.61 32.40 -22.79
N THR A 177 17.17 31.24 -22.44
CA THR A 177 16.64 30.37 -21.35
C THR A 177 17.62 30.22 -20.17
N GLY A 178 18.93 30.34 -20.41
CA GLY A 178 19.95 30.22 -19.36
C GLY A 178 20.51 28.81 -19.25
N ALA A 179 21.03 28.44 -18.07
CA ALA A 179 21.61 27.13 -17.81
C ALA A 179 20.50 26.09 -17.54
N VAL A 180 20.47 25.02 -18.33
CA VAL A 180 19.53 23.92 -18.21
C VAL A 180 20.26 22.58 -18.11
N CYS A 181 19.56 21.58 -17.56
CA CYS A 181 20.04 20.21 -17.55
C CYS A 181 20.02 19.63 -18.96
N ARG A 182 21.12 19.02 -19.39
CA ARG A 182 21.28 18.40 -20.72
C ARG A 182 20.20 17.38 -21.07
N PHE A 183 19.61 16.69 -20.09
CA PHE A 183 18.57 15.67 -20.32
C PHE A 183 17.16 16.26 -20.44
N ALA A 184 17.00 17.57 -20.25
CA ALA A 184 15.73 18.26 -20.39
C ALA A 184 15.51 18.85 -21.80
N GLU A 185 16.52 18.75 -22.67
CA GLU A 185 16.39 18.92 -24.12
C GLU A 185 15.78 17.66 -24.75
#